data_AF-A0A0G4INR6-F1
#
_entry.id   AF-A0A0G4INR6-F1
#
_cell.length_a   1.000
_cell.length_b   1.000
_cell.length_c   1.000
_cell.angle_alpha   90.00
_cell.angle_beta   90.00
_cell.angle_gamma   90.00
#
_symmetry.space_group_name_H-M   'P 1'
#
loop_
_entity.id
_entity.type
_entity.pdbx_description
1 polymer ?
#
loop_
_entity_poly.entity_id
_entity_poly.type
_entity_poly.pdbx_seq_one_letter_code
_entity_poly.pdbx_strand_id
1 'polypeptide(L)'
;MDPFVRIVGVVVFLSIAVAAARMVWKVLRRRKQLISIEKEYATLREQRDEIQFHIDWALSASERVQAARLLDERRKIDKRLHGIQRKYTSVRDAERSSPKKQF
;
A
#
# COMPACT_ATOMS: atom_id res chain seq x y z
N MET A 1 -17.97 -48.46 -8.90
CA MET A 1 -17.34 -47.27 -8.30
C MET A 1 -18.02 -47.01 -6.98
N ASP A 2 -17.32 -47.28 -5.89
CA ASP A 2 -17.85 -47.21 -4.52
C ASP A 2 -18.33 -45.78 -4.19
N PRO A 3 -19.56 -45.58 -3.66
CA PRO A 3 -20.04 -44.26 -3.26
C PRO A 3 -19.09 -43.57 -2.27
N PHE A 4 -18.38 -44.34 -1.44
CA PHE A 4 -17.37 -43.83 -0.53
C PHE A 4 -16.20 -43.14 -1.26
N VAL A 5 -15.70 -43.75 -2.35
CA VAL A 5 -14.61 -43.20 -3.16
C VAL A 5 -15.04 -41.89 -3.85
N ARG A 6 -16.29 -41.79 -4.27
CA ARG A 6 -16.84 -40.55 -4.85
C ARG A 6 -16.92 -39.43 -3.81
N ILE A 7 -17.40 -39.74 -2.60
CA ILE A 7 -17.50 -38.75 -1.51
C ILE A 7 -16.10 -38.27 -1.12
N VAL A 8 -15.14 -39.17 -0.94
CA VAL A 8 -13.75 -38.83 -0.63
C VAL A 8 -13.13 -37.97 -1.74
N GLY A 9 -13.34 -38.34 -3.01
CA GLY A 9 -12.84 -37.56 -4.15
C GLY A 9 -13.39 -36.13 -4.20
N VAL A 10 -14.69 -35.95 -3.91
CA VAL A 10 -15.33 -34.62 -3.86
C VAL A 10 -14.79 -33.79 -2.70
N VAL A 11 -14.61 -34.38 -1.52
CA VAL A 11 -14.06 -33.69 -0.34
C VAL A 11 -12.61 -33.23 -0.59
N VAL A 12 -11.78 -34.09 -1.18
CA VAL A 12 -10.40 -33.75 -1.54
C VAL A 12 -10.40 -32.61 -2.57
N PHE A 13 -11.22 -32.70 -3.61
CA PHE A 13 -11.33 -31.63 -4.62
C PHE A 13 -11.76 -30.28 -4.00
N LEU A 14 -12.78 -30.28 -3.14
CA LEU A 14 -13.24 -29.08 -2.43
C LEU A 14 -12.15 -28.51 -1.52
N SER A 15 -11.40 -29.36 -0.82
CA SER A 15 -10.31 -28.90 0.04
C SER A 15 -9.19 -28.18 -0.73
N ILE A 16 -8.84 -28.70 -1.91
CA ILE A 16 -7.88 -28.09 -2.83
C ILE A 16 -8.43 -26.77 -3.38
N ALA A 17 -9.69 -26.74 -3.80
CA ALA A 17 -10.34 -25.53 -4.30
C ALA A 17 -10.37 -24.42 -3.24
N VAL A 18 -10.68 -24.75 -1.98
CA VAL A 18 -10.68 -23.80 -0.86
C VAL A 18 -9.25 -23.30 -0.56
N ALA A 19 -8.25 -24.17 -0.61
CA ALA A 19 -6.85 -23.78 -0.44
C ALA A 19 -6.40 -22.79 -1.54
N ALA A 20 -6.73 -23.09 -2.80
CA ALA A 20 -6.44 -22.23 -3.93
C ALA A 20 -7.15 -20.87 -3.82
N ALA A 21 -8.45 -20.86 -3.49
CA ALA A 21 -9.21 -19.63 -3.28
C ALA A 21 -8.62 -18.74 -2.18
N ARG A 22 -8.17 -19.34 -1.06
CA ARG A 22 -7.49 -18.59 0.01
C ARG A 22 -6.17 -17.99 -0.44
N MET A 23 -5.39 -18.70 -1.25
CA MET A 23 -4.14 -18.16 -1.81
C MET A 23 -4.41 -16.95 -2.71
N VAL A 24 -5.36 -17.08 -3.63
CA VAL A 24 -5.75 -16.00 -4.54
C VAL A 24 -6.27 -14.78 -3.76
N TRP A 25 -7.09 -15.00 -2.74
CA TRP A 25 -7.62 -13.90 -1.93
C TRP A 25 -6.54 -13.15 -1.14
N LYS A 26 -5.54 -13.86 -0.61
CA LYS A 26 -4.37 -13.23 0.05
C LYS A 26 -3.58 -12.35 -0.91
N VAL A 27 -3.34 -12.81 -2.14
CA VAL A 27 -2.62 -12.04 -3.17
C VAL A 27 -3.41 -10.79 -3.56
N LEU A 28 -4.72 -10.94 -3.82
CA LEU A 28 -5.59 -9.82 -4.17
C LEU A 28 -5.68 -8.76 -3.07
N ARG A 29 -5.81 -9.18 -1.80
CA ARG A 29 -5.85 -8.25 -0.66
C ARG A 29 -4.57 -7.41 -0.56
N ARG A 30 -3.40 -8.05 -0.76
CA ARG A 30 -2.10 -7.36 -0.72
C ARG A 30 -1.91 -6.41 -1.90
N ARG A 31 -2.30 -6.81 -3.12
CA ARG A 31 -2.30 -5.91 -4.28
C ARG A 31 -3.18 -4.69 -4.07
N LYS A 32 -4.38 -4.87 -3.51
CA LYS A 32 -5.26 -3.74 -3.15
C LYS A 32 -4.61 -2.80 -2.13
N GLN A 33 -3.87 -3.35 -1.15
CA GLN A 33 -3.13 -2.53 -0.18
C GLN A 33 -2.01 -1.72 -0.84
N LEU A 34 -1.23 -2.32 -1.73
CA LEU A 34 -0.17 -1.61 -2.47
C LEU A 34 -0.76 -0.47 -3.33
N ILE A 35 -1.82 -0.74 -4.09
CA ILE A 35 -2.50 0.29 -4.90
C ILE A 35 -3.02 1.43 -4.01
N SER A 36 -3.59 1.11 -2.84
CA SER A 36 -4.04 2.14 -1.90
C SER A 36 -2.90 3.00 -1.37
N ILE A 37 -1.74 2.40 -1.08
CA ILE A 37 -0.55 3.10 -0.61
C ILE A 37 0.03 3.99 -1.71
N GLU A 38 0.05 3.51 -2.95
CA GLU A 38 0.49 4.29 -4.12
C GLU A 38 -0.42 5.48 -4.39
N LYS A 39 -1.74 5.31 -4.27
CA LYS A 39 -2.71 6.41 -4.36
C LYS A 39 -2.49 7.45 -3.25
N GLU A 40 -2.34 6.99 -2.01
CA GLU A 40 -2.08 7.87 -0.86
C GLU A 40 -0.77 8.66 -1.04
N TYR A 41 0.28 7.99 -1.55
CA TYR A 41 1.55 8.63 -1.89
C TYR A 41 1.40 9.69 -2.98
N ALA A 42 0.67 9.37 -4.06
CA ALA A 42 0.45 10.30 -5.16
C ALA A 42 -0.29 11.57 -4.70
N THR A 43 -1.35 11.42 -3.92
CA THR A 43 -2.10 12.56 -3.36
C THR A 43 -1.23 13.44 -2.45
N LEU A 44 -0.41 12.84 -1.58
CA LEU A 44 0.48 13.63 -0.72
C LEU A 44 1.61 14.31 -1.49
N ARG A 45 2.07 13.70 -2.59
CA ARG A 45 3.04 14.32 -3.47
C ARG A 45 2.45 15.53 -4.18
N GLU A 46 1.23 15.42 -4.68
CA GLU A 46 0.50 16.54 -5.28
C GLU A 46 0.31 17.69 -4.27
N GLN A 47 -0.12 17.39 -3.05
CA GLN A 47 -0.22 18.39 -1.98
C GLN A 47 1.12 19.04 -1.64
N ARG A 48 2.22 18.29 -1.67
CA ARG A 48 3.57 18.84 -1.45
C ARG A 48 3.95 19.84 -2.54
N ASP A 49 3.66 19.51 -3.79
CA ASP A 49 3.99 20.35 -4.93
C ASP A 49 3.13 21.63 -4.94
N GLU A 50 1.86 21.53 -4.54
CA GLU A 50 0.96 22.68 -4.31
C GLU A 50 1.49 23.60 -3.19
N ILE A 51 1.87 23.05 -2.04
CA ILE A 51 2.44 23.86 -0.95
C ILE A 51 3.75 24.51 -1.39
N GLN A 52 4.59 23.81 -2.16
CA GLN A 52 5.82 24.38 -2.70
C GLN A 52 5.52 25.59 -3.59
N PHE A 53 4.54 25.47 -4.48
CA PHE A 53 4.08 26.59 -5.30
C PHE A 53 3.63 27.80 -4.46
N HIS A 54 2.86 27.56 -3.39
CA HIS A 54 2.44 28.64 -2.49
C HIS A 54 3.60 29.25 -1.71
N ILE A 55 4.62 28.47 -1.34
CA ILE A 55 5.84 28.99 -0.70
C ILE A 55 6.56 29.92 -1.67
N ASP A 56 6.77 29.49 -2.91
CA ASP A 56 7.49 30.26 -3.92
C ASP A 56 6.75 31.57 -4.24
N TRP A 57 5.42 31.51 -4.31
CA TRP A 57 4.58 32.69 -4.46
C TRP A 57 4.68 33.65 -3.25
N ALA A 58 4.54 33.14 -2.02
CA ALA A 58 4.66 33.96 -0.81
C ALA A 58 6.06 34.60 -0.67
N LEU A 59 7.11 33.90 -1.06
CA LEU A 59 8.47 34.44 -1.11
C LEU A 59 8.61 35.55 -2.16
N SER A 60 8.00 35.39 -3.34
CA SER A 60 7.98 36.42 -4.37
C SER A 60 7.23 37.69 -3.94
N ALA A 61 6.19 37.53 -3.12
CA ALA A 61 5.41 38.63 -2.53
C ALA A 61 6.06 39.22 -1.25
N SER A 62 7.25 38.72 -0.84
CA SER A 62 7.94 39.11 0.41
C SER A 62 7.16 38.79 1.71
N GLU A 63 6.18 37.89 1.65
CA GLU A 63 5.36 37.45 2.78
C GLU A 63 6.06 36.36 3.61
N ARG A 64 7.17 36.73 4.27
CA ARG A 64 8.05 35.76 4.98
C ARG A 64 7.35 34.96 6.07
N VAL A 65 6.37 35.54 6.77
CA VAL A 65 5.61 34.86 7.83
C VAL A 65 4.73 33.76 7.25
N GLN A 66 4.10 34.02 6.11
CA GLN A 66 3.24 33.07 5.42
C GLN A 66 4.07 31.94 4.79
N ALA A 67 5.20 32.28 4.17
CA ALA A 67 6.16 31.29 3.70
C ALA A 67 6.68 30.37 4.83
N ALA A 68 6.96 30.92 6.02
CA ALA A 68 7.39 30.13 7.18
C ALA A 68 6.33 29.13 7.66
N ARG A 69 5.04 29.53 7.69
CA ARG A 69 3.94 28.63 8.03
C ARG A 69 3.80 27.49 7.01
N LEU A 70 3.85 27.82 5.72
CA LEU A 70 3.76 26.83 4.65
C LEU A 70 4.96 25.87 4.65
N LEU A 71 6.16 26.33 5.01
CA LEU A 71 7.33 25.46 5.21
C LEU A 71 7.12 24.43 6.31
N ASP A 72 6.47 24.81 7.42
CA ASP A 72 6.12 23.86 8.48
C ASP A 72 5.05 22.85 8.05
N GLU A 73 4.09 23.28 7.25
CA GLU A 73 3.11 22.36 6.64
C GLU A 73 3.76 21.38 5.67
N ARG A 74 4.67 21.85 4.80
CA ARG A 74 5.48 21.01 3.92
C ARG A 74 6.26 19.96 4.71
N ARG A 75 6.89 20.33 5.82
CA ARG A 75 7.60 19.37 6.70
C ARG A 75 6.66 18.28 7.26
N LYS A 76 5.41 18.62 7.59
CA LYS A 76 4.42 17.62 8.03
C LYS A 76 4.09 16.65 6.90
N ILE A 77 3.94 17.14 5.66
CA ILE A 77 3.72 16.29 4.48
C ILE A 77 4.93 15.40 4.22
N ASP A 78 6.15 15.94 4.27
CA ASP A 78 7.39 15.16 4.09
C ASP A 78 7.49 14.01 5.11
N LYS A 79 7.13 14.28 6.38
CA LYS A 79 7.05 13.21 7.42
C LYS A 79 6.01 12.15 7.07
N ARG A 80 4.84 12.52 6.55
CA ARG A 80 3.80 11.58 6.12
C ARG A 80 4.25 10.74 4.93
N LEU A 81 4.90 11.36 3.93
CA LEU A 81 5.48 10.66 2.78
C LEU A 81 6.52 9.62 3.22
N HIS A 82 7.40 9.95 4.16
CA HIS A 82 8.33 8.97 4.74
C HIS A 82 7.60 7.82 5.46
N GLY A 83 6.52 8.11 6.18
CA GLY A 83 5.69 7.08 6.82
C GLY A 83 5.06 6.12 5.80
N ILE A 84 4.52 6.66 4.70
CA ILE A 84 3.94 5.87 3.61
C ILE A 84 5.00 5.06 2.89
N GLN A 85 6.19 5.62 2.67
CA GLN A 85 7.29 4.88 2.04
C GLN A 85 7.70 3.68 2.91
N ARG A 86 7.77 3.83 4.23
CA ARG A 86 8.01 2.70 5.16
C ARG A 86 6.90 1.66 5.12
N LYS A 87 5.64 2.09 5.00
CA LYS A 87 4.48 1.20 4.85
C LYS A 87 4.50 0.46 3.52
N TYR A 88 4.94 1.10 2.45
CA TYR A 88 5.12 0.48 1.14
C TYR A 88 6.22 -0.59 1.20
N THR A 89 7.40 -0.24 1.76
CA THR A 89 8.50 -1.20 1.89
C THR A 89 8.11 -2.38 2.77
N SER A 90 7.40 -2.17 3.88
CA SER A 90 6.96 -3.29 4.74
C SER A 90 5.97 -4.24 4.06
N VAL A 91 5.03 -3.71 3.26
CA VAL A 91 4.09 -4.54 2.49
C VAL A 91 4.81 -5.30 1.36
N ARG A 92 5.79 -4.65 0.70
CA ARG A 92 6.62 -5.25 -0.35
C ARG A 92 7.62 -6.28 0.20
N ASP A 93 8.19 -6.05 1.37
CA ASP A 93 9.09 -6.99 2.02
C ASP A 93 8.31 -8.20 2.56
N ALA A 94 7.07 -8.02 3.00
CA ALA A 94 6.15 -9.12 3.31
C ALA A 94 5.80 -9.97 2.08
N GLU A 95 5.90 -9.43 0.87
CA GLU A 95 5.80 -10.17 -0.39
C GLU A 95 7.08 -11.00 -0.63
N ARG A 96 8.26 -10.39 -0.45
CA ARG A 96 9.57 -11.04 -0.65
C ARG A 96 9.98 -12.04 0.43
N SER A 97 9.43 -11.94 1.64
CA SER A 97 9.65 -12.87 2.76
C SER A 97 8.60 -13.99 2.85
N SER A 98 7.65 -14.04 1.91
CA SER A 98 6.76 -15.20 1.70
C SER A 98 7.26 -16.29 0.71
N PRO A 99 8.57 -16.54 0.44
CA PRO A 99 8.98 -17.76 -0.23
C PRO A 99 9.19 -18.87 0.81
N LYS A 100 8.51 -20.00 0.60
CA LYS A 100 8.78 -21.31 1.19
C LYS A 100 8.63 -21.42 2.71
N LYS A 101 7.41 -21.75 3.16
CA LYS A 101 7.32 -22.96 4.01
C LYS A 101 7.41 -24.15 3.05
N GLN A 102 8.64 -24.58 2.83
CA GLN A 102 9.01 -25.83 2.19
C GLN A 102 8.62 -26.97 3.13
N PHE A 103 7.86 -27.92 2.57
CA PHE A 103 7.48 -29.25 3.08
C PHE A 103 6.54 -29.30 4.30
#